data_AF-A0AAE0YIE7-F1
#
_entry.id   AF-A0AAE0YIE7-F1
#
_cell.length_a   1.000
_cell.length_b   1.000
_cell.length_c   1.000
_cell.angle_alpha   90.00
_cell.angle_beta   90.00
_cell.angle_gamma   90.00
#
_symmetry.space_group_name_H-M   'P 1'
#
loop_
_entity.id
_entity.type
_entity.pdbx_description
1 polymer ?
#
loop_
_entity_poly.entity_id
_entity_poly.type
_entity_poly.pdbx_seq_one_letter_code
_entity_poly.pdbx_strand_id
1 'polypeptide(L)'
;MADKKQGLVPFFVCATLGTTGVCSFDNIGELSKIAAREGLYMHVDAAYAGNALICPEFSHLIEGIENVNSLAFNPNKWIQVNFDCTLMWVKSSQDLTCALNVDPLYLQHKHDDKAIDFRHWGIPLSRRFRALKLWFVMRTYGIEGLRARIREHCRLAKIFQAKVESDDRFEVVGSVTMGLVCFRLQGANSKTQKLHKMINESRRLHVVPAMLNEKYVIRFALCTEHAKEADVEFAWKMITCLASQLLAPPLRRDSNKDNDHKRDFRPKIIPEDNSVVEMEDDIVFDHQRNELERMQMMRVMLFKMVSDPKCYNPRILKSLTGQIQNISLKKQNYYPGLKSSPSLQHNEHHRQQQHHHQQQEQRPEQQVDHKSSDGADPMRVRKPLGEANKPLLTPSRSSQQLVV
;
A
#
# COMPACT_ATOMS: atom_id res chain seq x y z
N MET A 1 -23.55 15.18 -14.28
CA MET A 1 -24.45 16.28 -14.71
C MET A 1 -25.00 17.10 -13.54
N ALA A 2 -25.28 16.52 -12.37
CA ALA A 2 -25.73 17.29 -11.20
C ALA A 2 -24.73 18.39 -10.79
N ASP A 3 -23.44 18.07 -10.73
CA ASP A 3 -22.38 19.03 -10.34
C ASP A 3 -22.33 20.26 -11.25
N LYS A 4 -22.36 20.05 -12.58
CA LYS A 4 -22.40 21.15 -13.56
C LYS A 4 -23.65 22.03 -13.40
N LYS A 5 -24.81 21.43 -13.12
CA LYS A 5 -26.05 22.18 -12.84
C LYS A 5 -25.95 23.02 -11.56
N GLN A 6 -25.11 22.62 -10.61
CA GLN A 6 -24.82 23.36 -9.40
C GLN A 6 -23.66 24.37 -9.58
N GLY A 7 -23.12 24.53 -10.79
CA GLY A 7 -22.00 25.43 -11.07
C GLY A 7 -20.64 24.91 -10.62
N LEU A 8 -20.53 23.63 -10.25
CA LEU A 8 -19.25 23.00 -9.89
C LEU A 8 -18.48 22.57 -11.14
N VAL A 9 -17.16 22.45 -11.00
CA VAL A 9 -16.23 21.99 -12.05
C VAL A 9 -15.66 20.62 -11.67
N PRO A 10 -16.22 19.52 -12.21
CA PRO A 10 -15.57 18.22 -12.11
C PRO A 10 -14.20 18.28 -12.80
N PHE A 11 -13.14 17.83 -12.14
CA PHE A 11 -11.78 17.91 -12.67
C PHE A 11 -10.99 16.60 -12.55
N PHE A 12 -11.44 15.67 -11.71
CA PHE A 12 -10.70 14.45 -11.39
C PHE A 12 -11.64 13.27 -11.15
N VAL A 13 -11.22 12.08 -11.59
CA VAL A 13 -11.85 10.81 -11.29
C VAL A 13 -10.79 9.78 -10.92
N CYS A 14 -11.01 9.06 -9.82
CA CYS A 14 -10.20 7.91 -9.43
C CYS A 14 -11.01 6.63 -9.68
N ALA A 15 -10.60 5.84 -10.65
CA ALA A 15 -11.13 4.49 -10.84
C ALA A 15 -10.26 3.50 -10.07
N THR A 16 -10.89 2.53 -9.41
CA THR A 16 -10.21 1.56 -8.56
C THR A 16 -10.24 0.17 -9.18
N LEU A 17 -9.07 -0.44 -9.35
CA LEU A 17 -8.91 -1.85 -9.72
C LEU A 17 -8.53 -2.63 -8.47
N GLY A 18 -9.49 -3.36 -7.91
CA GLY A 18 -9.33 -4.12 -6.68
C GLY A 18 -9.54 -3.26 -5.43
N THR A 19 -10.78 -2.82 -5.19
CA THR A 19 -11.15 -2.02 -4.02
C THR A 19 -10.76 -2.70 -2.70
N THR A 20 -10.39 -1.91 -1.70
CA THR A 20 -9.94 -2.45 -0.41
C THR A 20 -10.98 -3.34 0.26
N GLY A 21 -12.26 -2.96 0.23
CA GLY A 21 -13.32 -3.69 0.92
C GLY A 21 -13.45 -5.13 0.44
N VAL A 22 -13.75 -5.29 -0.85
CA VAL A 22 -14.17 -6.57 -1.44
C VAL A 22 -13.50 -6.91 -2.77
N CYS A 23 -12.43 -6.20 -3.14
CA CYS A 23 -11.71 -6.37 -4.40
C CYS A 23 -12.62 -6.24 -5.64
N SER A 24 -13.48 -5.21 -5.65
CA SER A 24 -14.25 -4.85 -6.85
C SER A 24 -13.41 -4.10 -7.86
N PHE A 25 -13.86 -4.04 -9.11
CA PHE A 25 -13.17 -3.41 -10.22
C PHE A 25 -14.12 -2.42 -10.90
N ASP A 26 -13.70 -1.17 -11.01
CA ASP A 26 -14.41 -0.19 -11.82
C ASP A 26 -14.18 -0.47 -13.32
N ASN A 27 -15.18 -0.16 -14.15
CA ASN A 27 -15.08 -0.34 -15.60
C ASN A 27 -14.27 0.81 -16.22
N ILE A 28 -12.98 0.56 -16.47
CA ILE A 28 -12.05 1.55 -17.03
C ILE A 28 -12.48 2.00 -18.44
N GLY A 29 -12.95 1.08 -19.27
CA GLY A 29 -13.38 1.38 -20.64
C GLY A 29 -14.57 2.34 -20.70
N GLU A 30 -15.52 2.22 -19.79
CA GLU A 30 -16.65 3.15 -19.68
C GLU A 30 -16.24 4.49 -19.05
N LEU A 31 -15.51 4.44 -17.93
CA LEU A 31 -15.12 5.64 -17.20
C LEU A 31 -14.17 6.53 -18.01
N SER A 32 -13.22 5.95 -18.73
CA SER A 32 -12.24 6.69 -19.52
C SER A 32 -12.87 7.46 -20.67
N LYS A 33 -13.90 6.91 -21.33
CA LYS A 33 -14.67 7.62 -22.37
C LYS A 33 -15.38 8.85 -21.80
N ILE A 34 -15.95 8.71 -20.60
CA ILE A 34 -16.62 9.82 -19.92
C ILE A 34 -15.58 10.86 -19.48
N ALA A 35 -14.48 10.43 -18.86
CA ALA A 35 -13.41 11.32 -18.42
C ALA A 35 -12.85 12.14 -19.58
N ALA A 36 -12.57 11.50 -20.72
CA ALA A 36 -12.11 12.18 -21.93
C ALA A 36 -13.13 13.20 -22.46
N ARG A 37 -14.41 12.81 -22.57
CA ARG A 37 -15.48 13.70 -23.06
C ARG A 37 -15.68 14.91 -22.16
N GLU A 38 -15.57 14.73 -20.85
CA GLU A 38 -15.82 15.78 -19.86
C GLU A 38 -14.55 16.56 -19.48
N GLY A 39 -13.37 16.20 -20.03
CA GLY A 39 -12.09 16.85 -19.75
C GLY A 39 -11.54 16.58 -18.34
N LEU A 40 -11.83 15.41 -17.76
CA LEU A 40 -11.40 15.04 -16.41
C LEU A 40 -10.04 14.37 -16.43
N TYR A 41 -9.21 14.65 -15.43
CA TYR A 41 -8.03 13.84 -15.16
C TYR A 41 -8.46 12.49 -14.55
N MET A 42 -8.15 11.39 -15.22
CA MET A 42 -8.45 10.05 -14.75
C MET A 42 -7.19 9.37 -14.18
N HIS A 43 -7.25 9.03 -12.90
CA HIS A 43 -6.27 8.18 -12.23
C HIS A 43 -6.86 6.78 -12.01
N VAL A 44 -6.03 5.75 -12.15
CA VAL A 44 -6.35 4.38 -11.78
C VAL A 44 -5.58 3.97 -10.54
N ASP A 45 -6.28 3.75 -9.43
CA ASP A 45 -5.74 3.10 -8.24
C ASP A 45 -5.85 1.58 -8.40
N ALA A 46 -4.72 0.95 -8.68
CA ALA A 46 -4.59 -0.50 -8.74
C ALA A 46 -3.68 -1.02 -7.62
N ALA A 47 -3.67 -0.39 -6.44
CA ALA A 47 -2.71 -0.66 -5.38
C ALA A 47 -2.49 -2.16 -5.11
N TYR A 48 -3.58 -2.93 -4.94
CA TYR A 48 -3.47 -4.38 -4.77
C TYR A 48 -3.43 -5.13 -6.10
N ALA A 49 -4.48 -4.98 -6.91
CA ALA A 49 -4.71 -5.82 -8.09
C ALA A 49 -3.82 -5.49 -9.30
N GLY A 50 -3.17 -4.33 -9.33
CA GLY A 50 -2.26 -3.94 -10.42
C GLY A 50 -1.08 -4.91 -10.57
N ASN A 51 -0.67 -5.55 -9.48
CA ASN A 51 0.32 -6.62 -9.53
C ASN A 51 -0.13 -7.83 -10.35
N ALA A 52 -1.43 -8.13 -10.38
CA ALA A 52 -1.99 -9.25 -11.13
C ALA A 52 -1.92 -9.04 -12.64
N LEU A 53 -1.79 -7.80 -13.11
CA LEU A 53 -1.74 -7.46 -14.54
C LEU A 53 -0.51 -8.01 -15.26
N ILE A 54 0.49 -8.51 -14.52
CA ILE A 54 1.59 -9.26 -15.13
C ILE A 54 1.11 -10.61 -15.70
N CYS A 55 -0.01 -11.15 -15.20
CA CYS A 55 -0.63 -12.39 -15.70
C CYS A 55 -1.64 -12.06 -16.81
N PRO A 56 -1.46 -12.59 -18.04
CA PRO A 56 -2.30 -12.24 -19.20
C PRO A 56 -3.81 -12.46 -19.00
N GLU A 57 -4.20 -13.45 -18.20
CA GLU A 57 -5.61 -13.75 -17.92
C GLU A 57 -6.36 -12.62 -17.18
N PHE A 58 -5.65 -11.68 -16.53
CA PHE A 58 -6.24 -10.52 -15.87
C PHE A 58 -6.21 -9.24 -16.72
N SER A 59 -5.71 -9.30 -17.96
CA SER A 59 -5.59 -8.14 -18.86
C SER A 59 -6.91 -7.46 -19.19
N HIS A 60 -8.03 -8.21 -19.20
CA HIS A 60 -9.36 -7.67 -19.43
C HIS A 60 -9.77 -6.58 -18.41
N LEU A 61 -9.16 -6.57 -17.21
CA LEU A 61 -9.45 -5.57 -16.17
C LEU A 61 -8.95 -4.16 -16.50
N ILE A 62 -8.06 -4.03 -17.48
CA ILE A 62 -7.49 -2.75 -17.92
C ILE A 62 -7.87 -2.39 -19.36
N GLU A 63 -8.95 -2.96 -19.88
CA GLU A 63 -9.49 -2.51 -21.17
C GLU A 63 -9.87 -1.02 -21.09
N GLY A 64 -9.32 -0.20 -21.99
CA GLY A 64 -9.49 1.26 -21.99
C GLY A 64 -8.40 2.04 -21.23
N ILE A 65 -7.38 1.37 -20.69
CA ILE A 65 -6.30 2.00 -19.93
C ILE A 65 -5.49 3.02 -20.75
N GLU A 66 -5.46 2.90 -22.08
CA GLU A 66 -4.77 3.83 -22.97
C GLU A 66 -5.27 5.29 -22.88
N ASN A 67 -6.49 5.45 -22.36
CA ASN A 67 -7.17 6.73 -22.20
C ASN A 67 -7.03 7.34 -20.81
N VAL A 68 -6.35 6.67 -19.86
CA VAL A 68 -6.15 7.21 -18.50
C VAL A 68 -4.92 8.11 -18.42
N ASN A 69 -4.91 9.04 -17.47
CA ASN A 69 -3.81 9.98 -17.28
C ASN A 69 -2.71 9.42 -16.39
N SER A 70 -3.07 8.60 -15.40
CA SER A 70 -2.11 7.91 -14.55
C SER A 70 -2.65 6.61 -13.95
N LEU A 71 -1.73 5.74 -13.55
CA LEU A 71 -1.98 4.45 -12.91
C LEU A 71 -0.98 4.27 -11.78
N ALA A 72 -1.43 3.83 -10.60
CA ALA A 72 -0.53 3.45 -9.52
C ALA A 72 -0.84 2.04 -9.00
N PHE A 73 0.21 1.28 -8.68
CA PHE A 73 0.08 0.02 -7.94
C PHE A 73 1.26 -0.21 -6.99
N ASN A 74 1.08 -1.16 -6.06
CA ASN A 74 2.01 -1.35 -4.96
C ASN A 74 2.68 -2.74 -5.03
N PRO A 75 3.93 -2.84 -5.53
CA PRO A 75 4.71 -4.07 -5.44
C PRO A 75 4.80 -4.66 -4.03
N ASN A 76 4.79 -3.77 -3.02
CA ASN A 76 4.84 -4.16 -1.62
C ASN A 76 3.53 -4.73 -1.04
N LYS A 77 2.49 -4.88 -1.87
CA LYS A 77 1.26 -5.58 -1.45
C LYS A 77 1.27 -7.07 -1.82
N TRP A 78 1.76 -7.46 -2.99
CA TRP A 78 1.52 -8.83 -3.49
C TRP A 78 2.75 -9.53 -4.08
N ILE A 79 3.73 -8.80 -4.63
CA ILE A 79 4.89 -9.36 -5.34
C ILE A 79 6.21 -9.26 -4.56
N GLN A 80 6.14 -9.40 -3.24
CA GLN A 80 7.31 -9.63 -2.36
C GLN A 80 8.40 -8.54 -2.37
N VAL A 81 8.05 -7.30 -2.74
CA VAL A 81 8.92 -6.15 -2.48
C VAL A 81 8.63 -5.63 -1.07
N ASN A 82 9.63 -5.51 -0.20
CA ASN A 82 9.38 -4.97 1.13
C ASN A 82 8.92 -3.50 1.09
N PHE A 83 8.10 -3.09 2.06
CA PHE A 83 7.63 -1.70 2.20
C PHE A 83 8.81 -0.72 2.38
N ASP A 84 8.79 0.49 1.82
CA ASP A 84 7.82 1.13 0.91
C ASP A 84 8.16 0.90 -0.57
N CYS A 85 7.19 0.52 -1.41
CA CYS A 85 7.37 0.50 -2.87
C CYS A 85 6.02 0.65 -3.56
N THR A 86 5.83 1.79 -4.22
CA THR A 86 4.67 2.11 -5.05
C THR A 86 5.22 2.54 -6.40
N LEU A 87 4.59 2.03 -7.45
CA LEU A 87 4.92 2.38 -8.82
C LEU A 87 3.77 3.19 -9.37
N MET A 88 4.08 4.35 -9.93
CA MET A 88 3.11 5.23 -10.58
C MET A 88 3.58 5.53 -12.00
N TRP A 89 2.70 5.34 -12.97
CA TRP A 89 2.90 5.78 -14.33
C TRP A 89 2.02 6.98 -14.61
N VAL A 90 2.58 7.95 -15.31
CA VAL A 90 1.85 9.10 -15.84
C VAL A 90 1.99 9.14 -17.35
N LYS A 91 0.91 9.54 -18.02
CA LYS A 91 0.89 9.72 -19.48
C LYS A 91 1.68 10.96 -19.92
N SER A 92 1.67 11.99 -19.08
CA SER A 92 2.40 13.24 -19.25
C SER A 92 3.15 13.53 -17.94
N SER A 93 4.48 13.52 -17.99
CA SER A 93 5.28 13.89 -16.82
C SER A 93 5.31 15.39 -16.58
N GLN A 94 4.98 16.18 -17.61
CA GLN A 94 4.76 17.62 -17.49
C GLN A 94 3.67 17.93 -16.47
N ASP A 95 2.63 17.09 -16.37
CA ASP A 95 1.55 17.29 -15.39
C ASP A 95 2.10 17.29 -13.94
N LEU A 96 3.06 16.41 -13.65
CA LEU A 96 3.74 16.36 -12.35
C LEU A 96 4.74 17.50 -12.20
N THR A 97 5.60 17.71 -13.20
CA THR A 97 6.62 18.74 -13.15
C THR A 97 6.00 20.13 -12.99
N CYS A 98 4.98 20.49 -13.76
CA CYS A 98 4.29 21.77 -13.62
C CYS A 98 3.65 21.97 -12.24
N ALA A 99 3.16 20.90 -11.62
CA ALA A 99 2.53 20.96 -10.30
C ALA A 99 3.54 21.03 -9.14
N LEU A 100 4.73 20.46 -9.30
CA LEU A 100 5.68 20.20 -8.21
C LEU A 100 7.05 20.86 -8.40
N ASN A 101 7.27 21.62 -9.48
CA ASN A 101 8.58 22.22 -9.77
C ASN A 101 9.02 23.19 -8.66
N VAL A 102 10.23 22.96 -8.16
CA VAL A 102 10.96 23.85 -7.28
C VAL A 102 12.41 23.85 -7.79
N ASP A 103 12.90 25.02 -8.24
CA ASP A 103 14.18 25.13 -8.93
C ASP A 103 15.10 26.23 -8.34
N PRO A 104 15.55 26.08 -7.09
CA PRO A 104 16.56 26.96 -6.52
C PRO A 104 17.94 26.70 -7.16
N LEU A 105 18.76 27.75 -7.24
CA LEU A 105 20.08 27.72 -7.89
C LEU A 105 20.99 26.57 -7.42
N TYR A 106 20.94 26.19 -6.13
CA TYR A 106 21.77 25.12 -5.56
C TYR A 106 21.33 23.71 -5.96
N LEU A 107 20.20 23.55 -6.64
CA LEU A 107 19.73 22.28 -7.20
C LEU A 107 19.92 22.20 -8.71
N GLN A 108 20.30 23.29 -9.38
CA GLN A 108 20.52 23.30 -10.82
C GLN A 108 21.81 22.56 -11.20
N HIS A 109 21.79 21.92 -12.36
CA HIS A 109 22.97 21.23 -12.88
C HIS A 109 23.08 21.32 -14.41
N LYS A 110 24.29 21.12 -14.94
CA LYS A 110 24.60 21.28 -16.38
C LYS A 110 23.83 20.33 -17.33
N HIS A 111 23.04 19.42 -16.78
CA HIS A 111 22.28 18.41 -17.52
C HIS A 111 20.76 18.54 -17.30
N ASP A 112 20.26 19.68 -16.81
CA ASP A 112 18.83 19.89 -16.53
C ASP A 112 17.95 19.66 -17.76
N ASP A 113 18.49 19.92 -18.96
CA ASP A 113 17.82 19.75 -20.25
C ASP A 113 17.85 18.31 -20.79
N LYS A 114 18.69 17.44 -20.23
CA LYS A 114 18.97 16.09 -20.75
C LYS A 114 18.63 14.97 -19.78
N ALA A 115 18.73 15.23 -18.47
CA ALA A 115 18.51 14.25 -17.43
C ALA A 115 17.08 14.34 -16.89
N ILE A 116 16.54 13.19 -16.46
CA ILE A 116 15.28 13.16 -15.73
C ILE A 116 15.59 13.46 -14.26
N ASP A 117 15.05 14.57 -13.75
CA ASP A 117 15.09 14.85 -12.32
C ASP A 117 13.78 14.41 -11.64
N PHE A 118 13.86 13.29 -10.93
CA PHE A 118 12.75 12.73 -10.18
C PHE A 118 12.27 13.61 -9.02
N ARG A 119 13.01 14.65 -8.62
CA ARG A 119 12.55 15.61 -7.60
C ARG A 119 11.25 16.29 -8.01
N HIS A 120 11.02 16.46 -9.31
CA HIS A 120 9.84 17.12 -9.85
C HIS A 120 8.61 16.20 -9.91
N TRP A 121 8.75 14.92 -9.56
CA TRP A 121 7.68 13.91 -9.68
C TRP A 121 7.21 13.37 -8.33
N GLY A 122 7.64 13.99 -7.24
CA GLY A 122 7.25 13.62 -5.88
C GLY A 122 7.18 14.84 -4.97
N ILE A 123 6.48 14.68 -3.85
CA ILE A 123 6.37 15.73 -2.83
C ILE A 123 7.73 16.03 -2.17
N PRO A 124 8.53 15.04 -1.72
CA PRO A 124 9.82 15.31 -1.11
C PRO A 124 10.94 15.45 -2.14
N LEU A 125 11.89 16.35 -1.86
CA LEU A 125 13.14 16.47 -2.60
C LEU A 125 14.01 15.20 -2.48
N SER A 126 14.36 14.83 -1.25
CA SER A 126 15.24 13.69 -0.98
C SER A 126 14.53 12.36 -1.22
N ARG A 127 15.17 11.46 -1.98
CA ARG A 127 14.65 10.13 -2.31
C ARG A 127 15.68 9.03 -2.12
N ARG A 128 15.20 7.85 -1.71
CA ARG A 128 16.02 6.63 -1.53
C ARG A 128 16.14 5.86 -2.85
N PHE A 129 17.12 4.98 -2.95
CA PHE A 129 17.29 4.10 -4.12
C PHE A 129 16.31 2.90 -4.10
N ARG A 130 14.99 3.18 -4.15
CA ARG A 130 13.93 2.15 -4.07
C ARG A 130 13.94 1.16 -5.23
N ALA A 131 14.40 1.59 -6.40
CA ALA A 131 14.46 0.74 -7.58
C ALA A 131 15.37 -0.49 -7.39
N LEU A 132 16.37 -0.42 -6.50
CA LEU A 132 17.31 -1.52 -6.30
C LEU A 132 16.62 -2.79 -5.78
N LYS A 133 15.79 -2.68 -4.73
CA LYS A 133 15.04 -3.83 -4.19
C LYS A 133 14.04 -4.41 -5.19
N LEU A 134 13.37 -3.55 -5.96
CA LEU A 134 12.46 -3.98 -7.02
C LEU A 134 13.23 -4.77 -8.10
N TRP A 135 14.41 -4.28 -8.49
CA TRP A 135 15.27 -4.94 -9.47
C TRP A 135 15.73 -6.32 -8.99
N PHE A 136 16.15 -6.46 -7.72
CA PHE A 136 16.48 -7.77 -7.15
C PHE A 136 15.29 -8.73 -7.19
N VAL A 137 14.10 -8.32 -6.74
CA VAL A 137 12.90 -9.17 -6.79
C VAL A 137 12.59 -9.64 -8.22
N MET A 138 12.58 -8.72 -9.19
CA MET A 138 12.31 -9.06 -10.59
C MET A 138 13.35 -10.04 -11.16
N ARG A 139 14.64 -9.88 -10.81
CA ARG A 139 15.72 -10.75 -11.30
C ARG A 139 15.78 -12.10 -10.59
N THR A 140 15.51 -12.14 -9.30
CA THR A 140 15.55 -13.37 -8.50
C THR A 140 14.41 -14.31 -8.84
N TYR A 141 13.18 -13.79 -8.93
CA TYR A 141 12.00 -14.63 -9.20
C TYR A 141 11.71 -14.79 -10.69
N GLY A 142 12.11 -13.81 -11.51
CA GLY A 142 11.69 -13.74 -12.91
C GLY A 142 10.19 -13.48 -13.06
N ILE A 143 9.75 -13.19 -14.28
CA ILE A 143 8.33 -12.91 -14.55
C ILE A 143 7.45 -14.14 -14.28
N GLU A 144 7.92 -15.34 -14.62
CA GLU A 144 7.15 -16.57 -14.43
C GLU A 144 6.99 -16.96 -12.96
N GLY A 145 8.02 -16.76 -12.12
CA GLY A 145 7.91 -16.98 -10.69
C GLY A 145 6.89 -16.04 -10.04
N LEU A 146 6.88 -14.77 -10.44
CA LEU A 146 5.90 -13.78 -9.95
C LEU A 146 4.47 -14.11 -10.42
N ARG A 147 4.29 -14.55 -11.67
CA ARG A 147 3.00 -15.00 -12.21
C ARG A 147 2.48 -16.23 -11.47
N ALA A 148 3.31 -17.26 -11.31
CA ALA A 148 2.96 -18.49 -10.61
C ALA A 148 2.46 -18.21 -9.18
N ARG A 149 3.12 -17.28 -8.49
CA ARG A 149 2.73 -16.84 -7.15
C ARG A 149 1.31 -16.23 -7.12
N ILE A 150 1.02 -15.29 -8.01
CA ILE A 150 -0.31 -14.65 -8.08
C ILE A 150 -1.37 -15.70 -8.37
N ARG A 151 -1.12 -16.59 -9.33
CA ARG A 151 -2.02 -17.70 -9.69
C ARG A 151 -2.28 -18.61 -8.51
N GLU A 152 -1.25 -18.95 -7.74
CA GLU A 152 -1.41 -19.80 -6.55
C GLU A 152 -2.25 -19.13 -5.46
N HIS A 153 -2.04 -17.84 -5.19
CA HIS A 153 -2.90 -17.11 -4.25
C HIS A 153 -4.36 -17.07 -4.73
N CYS A 154 -4.61 -16.87 -6.02
CA CYS A 154 -5.96 -16.92 -6.58
C CYS A 154 -6.57 -18.33 -6.48
N ARG A 155 -5.81 -19.39 -6.76
CA ARG A 155 -6.25 -20.79 -6.62
C ARG A 155 -6.64 -21.10 -5.17
N LEU A 156 -5.79 -20.74 -4.21
CA LEU A 156 -6.04 -20.95 -2.78
C LEU A 156 -7.25 -20.15 -2.28
N ALA A 157 -7.46 -18.93 -2.77
CA ALA A 157 -8.66 -18.17 -2.47
C ALA A 157 -9.93 -18.85 -2.99
N LYS A 158 -9.89 -19.47 -4.18
CA LYS A 158 -11.00 -20.29 -4.69
C LYS A 158 -11.28 -21.53 -3.86
N ILE A 159 -10.25 -22.18 -3.34
CA ILE A 159 -10.42 -23.31 -2.42
C ILE A 159 -11.09 -22.85 -1.12
N PHE A 160 -10.64 -21.72 -0.56
CA PHE A 160 -11.28 -21.14 0.62
C PHE A 160 -12.74 -20.74 0.34
N GLN A 161 -13.03 -20.15 -0.83
CA GLN A 161 -14.38 -19.83 -1.27
C GLN A 161 -15.28 -21.08 -1.24
N ALA A 162 -14.85 -22.16 -1.90
CA ALA A 162 -15.63 -23.40 -1.95
C ALA A 162 -15.90 -24.01 -0.56
N LYS A 163 -14.92 -23.89 0.35
CA LYS A 163 -15.08 -24.32 1.75
C LYS A 163 -16.14 -23.49 2.48
N VAL A 164 -16.13 -22.16 2.31
CA VAL A 164 -17.14 -21.28 2.89
C VAL A 164 -18.53 -21.60 2.34
N GLU A 165 -18.64 -21.82 1.03
CA GLU A 165 -19.90 -22.14 0.35
C GLU A 165 -20.44 -23.54 0.72
N SER A 166 -19.58 -24.46 1.17
CA SER A 166 -20.00 -25.79 1.63
C SER A 166 -20.64 -25.82 3.03
N ASP A 167 -20.59 -24.72 3.77
CA ASP A 167 -21.14 -24.60 5.13
C ASP A 167 -22.28 -23.57 5.16
N ASP A 168 -23.52 -24.06 5.26
CA ASP A 168 -24.77 -23.26 5.22
C ASP A 168 -24.84 -22.16 6.29
N ARG A 169 -23.97 -22.20 7.32
CA ARG A 169 -23.89 -21.16 8.35
C ARG A 169 -23.28 -19.87 7.81
N PHE A 170 -22.57 -19.93 6.69
CA PHE A 170 -21.84 -18.83 6.10
C PHE A 170 -22.43 -18.39 4.75
N GLU A 171 -22.06 -17.19 4.33
CA GLU A 171 -22.19 -16.73 2.94
C GLU A 171 -20.88 -16.06 2.50
N VAL A 172 -20.50 -16.29 1.25
CA VAL A 172 -19.51 -15.47 0.55
C VAL A 172 -20.21 -14.20 0.05
N VAL A 173 -19.57 -13.05 0.26
CA VAL A 173 -20.11 -11.74 -0.10
C VAL A 173 -19.25 -11.10 -1.17
N GLY A 174 -19.82 -10.94 -2.36
CA GLY A 174 -19.13 -10.42 -3.53
C GLY A 174 -18.39 -11.51 -4.32
N SER A 175 -17.89 -11.14 -5.49
CA SER A 175 -17.17 -12.06 -6.37
C SER A 175 -15.72 -12.25 -5.90
N VAL A 176 -15.29 -13.51 -5.76
CA VAL A 176 -13.88 -13.84 -5.49
C VAL A 176 -13.12 -13.87 -6.80
N THR A 177 -12.51 -12.75 -7.19
CA THR A 177 -11.75 -12.65 -8.46
C THR A 177 -10.25 -12.93 -8.27
N MET A 178 -9.72 -12.64 -7.09
CA MET A 178 -8.29 -12.67 -6.77
C MET A 178 -8.04 -13.30 -5.38
N GLY A 179 -6.92 -12.99 -4.74
CA GLY A 179 -6.51 -13.54 -3.44
C GLY A 179 -7.29 -13.05 -2.20
N LEU A 180 -8.48 -12.46 -2.37
CA LEU A 180 -9.33 -11.97 -1.28
C LEU A 180 -10.70 -12.65 -1.31
N VAL A 181 -11.09 -13.25 -0.19
CA VAL A 181 -12.44 -13.76 0.05
C VAL A 181 -13.11 -12.97 1.16
N CYS A 182 -14.29 -12.43 0.87
CA CYS A 182 -15.13 -11.77 1.85
C CYS A 182 -16.26 -12.70 2.24
N PHE A 183 -16.42 -12.98 3.54
CA PHE A 183 -17.44 -13.90 4.02
C PHE A 183 -18.03 -13.43 5.35
N ARG A 184 -19.19 -13.96 5.72
CA ARG A 184 -19.84 -13.68 7.01
C ARG A 184 -20.70 -14.86 7.46
N LEU A 185 -21.06 -14.86 8.74
CA LEU A 185 -22.13 -15.73 9.24
C LEU A 185 -23.49 -15.19 8.78
N GLN A 186 -24.40 -16.11 8.48
CA GLN A 186 -25.79 -15.79 8.15
C GLN A 186 -26.50 -15.06 9.31
N GLY A 187 -27.37 -14.11 8.94
CA GLY A 187 -28.19 -13.33 9.88
C GLY A 187 -27.52 -12.02 10.34
N ALA A 188 -27.64 -11.71 11.64
CA ALA A 188 -27.27 -10.42 12.19
C ALA A 188 -25.75 -10.16 12.21
N ASN A 189 -25.33 -8.92 11.92
CA ASN A 189 -23.93 -8.50 11.94
C ASN A 189 -23.21 -8.78 13.26
N SER A 190 -23.94 -8.72 14.38
CA SER A 190 -23.38 -8.98 15.72
C SER A 190 -22.79 -10.39 15.86
N LYS A 191 -23.33 -11.39 15.15
CA LYS A 191 -22.76 -12.75 15.12
C LYS A 191 -21.39 -12.76 14.45
N THR A 192 -21.30 -12.17 13.26
CA THR A 192 -20.04 -12.07 12.51
C THR A 192 -18.99 -11.23 13.24
N GLN A 193 -19.40 -10.15 13.91
CA GLN A 193 -18.51 -9.33 14.75
C GLN A 193 -17.92 -10.12 15.93
N LYS A 194 -18.73 -10.95 16.60
CA LYS A 194 -18.26 -11.83 17.68
C LYS A 194 -17.29 -12.88 17.15
N LEU A 195 -17.62 -13.53 16.04
CA LEU A 195 -16.73 -14.50 15.39
C LEU A 195 -15.40 -13.84 14.98
N HIS A 196 -15.44 -12.67 14.35
CA HIS A 196 -14.27 -11.88 13.99
C HIS A 196 -13.35 -11.64 15.18
N LYS A 197 -13.93 -11.18 16.30
CA LYS A 197 -13.21 -10.96 17.55
C LYS A 197 -12.56 -12.26 18.07
N MET A 198 -13.32 -13.35 18.13
CA MET A 198 -12.82 -14.65 18.58
C MET A 198 -11.66 -15.18 17.72
N ILE A 199 -11.73 -15.00 16.39
CA ILE A 199 -10.65 -15.39 15.46
C ILE A 199 -9.36 -14.64 15.81
N ASN A 200 -9.42 -13.32 15.96
CA ASN A 200 -8.23 -12.51 16.27
C ASN A 200 -7.72 -12.74 17.70
N GLU A 201 -8.61 -12.97 18.67
CA GLU A 201 -8.25 -13.28 20.07
C GLU A 201 -7.58 -14.64 20.21
N SER A 202 -7.86 -15.59 19.31
CA SER A 202 -7.14 -16.87 19.26
C SER A 202 -5.64 -16.69 19.00
N ARG A 203 -5.23 -15.57 18.38
CA ARG A 203 -3.86 -15.26 17.94
C ARG A 203 -3.25 -16.26 16.94
N ARG A 204 -4.06 -17.18 16.41
CA ARG A 204 -3.64 -18.17 15.40
C ARG A 204 -3.87 -17.68 13.98
N LEU A 205 -4.83 -16.78 13.79
CA LEU A 205 -5.16 -16.12 12.54
C LEU A 205 -5.31 -14.62 12.79
N HIS A 206 -5.04 -13.83 11.77
CA HIS A 206 -5.37 -12.41 11.77
C HIS A 206 -6.22 -12.07 10.55
N VAL A 207 -7.43 -11.57 10.80
CA VAL A 207 -8.37 -11.15 9.76
C VAL A 207 -8.94 -9.78 10.11
N VAL A 208 -9.30 -9.03 9.07
CA VAL A 208 -9.76 -7.64 9.18
C VAL A 208 -11.19 -7.56 8.62
N PRO A 209 -12.09 -6.75 9.19
CA PRO A 209 -13.44 -6.65 8.70
C PRO A 209 -13.60 -5.58 7.62
N ALA A 210 -14.74 -5.60 6.92
CA ALA A 210 -15.27 -4.47 6.15
C ALA A 210 -16.79 -4.39 6.29
N MET A 211 -17.35 -3.28 5.81
CA MET A 211 -18.79 -3.07 5.72
C MET A 211 -19.18 -2.92 4.25
N LEU A 212 -20.02 -3.81 3.73
CA LEU A 212 -20.55 -3.76 2.37
C LEU A 212 -22.07 -3.70 2.42
N ASN A 213 -22.68 -2.61 1.92
CA ASN A 213 -24.14 -2.42 1.92
C ASN A 213 -24.76 -2.78 3.28
N GLU A 214 -24.18 -2.22 4.35
CA GLU A 214 -24.58 -2.48 5.75
C GLU A 214 -24.37 -3.92 6.26
N LYS A 215 -23.78 -4.82 5.46
CA LYS A 215 -23.34 -6.15 5.89
C LYS A 215 -21.90 -6.09 6.41
N TYR A 216 -21.71 -6.53 7.65
CA TYR A 216 -20.39 -6.72 8.23
C TYR A 216 -19.80 -8.03 7.70
N VAL A 217 -18.64 -7.94 7.05
CA VAL A 217 -17.91 -9.07 6.44
C VAL A 217 -16.52 -9.21 7.03
N ILE A 218 -16.04 -10.45 7.12
CA ILE A 218 -14.65 -10.79 7.43
C ILE A 218 -13.90 -10.93 6.11
N ARG A 219 -12.70 -10.35 6.04
CA ARG A 219 -11.82 -10.40 4.86
C ARG A 219 -10.71 -11.42 5.11
N PHE A 220 -10.71 -12.50 4.35
CA PHE A 220 -9.62 -13.46 4.29
C PHE A 220 -8.74 -13.16 3.08
N ALA A 221 -7.57 -12.59 3.35
CA ALA A 221 -6.57 -12.25 2.33
C ALA A 221 -5.33 -13.14 2.49
N LEU A 222 -4.89 -13.75 1.40
CA LEU A 222 -3.69 -14.59 1.39
C LEU A 222 -2.43 -13.72 1.27
N CYS A 223 -1.70 -13.62 2.39
CA CYS A 223 -0.55 -12.72 2.52
C CYS A 223 0.81 -13.43 2.61
N THR A 224 0.84 -14.70 3.05
CA THR A 224 2.10 -15.39 3.34
C THR A 224 2.91 -15.68 2.07
N GLU A 225 4.23 -15.73 2.20
CA GLU A 225 5.14 -15.94 1.07
C GLU A 225 4.89 -17.29 0.40
N HIS A 226 4.85 -18.36 1.18
CA HIS A 226 4.69 -19.73 0.69
C HIS A 226 3.34 -20.30 1.12
N ALA A 227 2.26 -19.62 0.73
CA ALA A 227 0.91 -20.07 1.05
C ALA A 227 0.67 -21.45 0.47
N LYS A 228 0.18 -22.37 1.31
CA LYS A 228 -0.17 -23.74 0.92
C LYS A 228 -1.64 -24.00 1.21
N GLU A 229 -2.14 -25.06 0.60
CA GLU A 229 -3.50 -25.54 0.86
C GLU A 229 -3.71 -25.95 2.33
N ALA A 230 -2.66 -26.47 2.98
CA ALA A 230 -2.68 -26.77 4.41
C ALA A 230 -2.96 -25.53 5.28
N ASP A 231 -2.48 -24.34 4.89
CA ASP A 231 -2.74 -23.10 5.62
C ASP A 231 -4.21 -22.67 5.49
N VAL A 232 -4.79 -22.88 4.31
CA VAL A 232 -6.21 -22.63 4.03
C VAL A 232 -7.09 -23.59 4.84
N GLU A 233 -6.74 -24.87 4.85
CA GLU A 233 -7.44 -25.89 5.63
C GLU A 233 -7.38 -25.61 7.13
N PHE A 234 -6.19 -25.28 7.62
CA PHE A 234 -5.99 -24.86 9.00
C PHE A 234 -6.86 -23.65 9.36
N ALA A 235 -6.85 -22.61 8.51
CA ALA A 235 -7.64 -21.41 8.73
C ALA A 235 -9.14 -21.72 8.77
N TRP A 236 -9.63 -22.53 7.83
CA TRP A 236 -11.03 -22.91 7.75
C TRP A 236 -11.49 -23.75 8.93
N LYS A 237 -10.69 -24.75 9.34
CA LYS A 237 -10.96 -25.58 10.54
C LYS A 237 -11.05 -24.73 11.81
N MET A 238 -10.18 -23.72 11.94
CA MET A 238 -10.23 -22.78 13.05
C MET A 238 -11.49 -21.92 13.04
N ILE A 239 -11.84 -21.35 11.88
CA ILE A 239 -13.04 -20.50 11.71
C ILE A 239 -14.31 -21.30 12.04
N THR A 240 -14.44 -22.50 11.48
CA THR A 240 -15.62 -23.37 11.70
C THR A 240 -15.73 -23.85 13.14
N CYS A 241 -14.62 -24.19 13.80
CA CYS A 241 -14.60 -24.55 15.21
C CYS A 241 -15.10 -23.40 16.10
N LEU A 242 -14.59 -22.18 15.88
CA LEU A 242 -15.01 -20.99 16.64
C LEU A 242 -16.47 -20.61 16.34
N ALA A 243 -16.92 -20.77 15.10
CA ALA A 243 -18.32 -20.56 14.72
C ALA A 243 -19.24 -21.57 15.42
N SER A 244 -18.86 -22.85 15.51
CA SER A 244 -19.61 -23.86 16.26
C SER A 244 -19.70 -23.51 17.74
N GLN A 245 -18.60 -23.05 18.36
CA GLN A 245 -18.61 -22.61 19.75
C GLN A 245 -19.53 -21.39 19.99
N LEU A 246 -19.53 -20.44 19.06
CA LEU A 246 -20.37 -19.24 19.14
C LEU A 246 -21.86 -19.55 18.98
N LEU A 247 -22.20 -20.53 18.13
CA LEU A 247 -23.57 -20.92 17.81
C LEU A 247 -24.11 -22.02 18.72
N ALA A 248 -23.26 -22.67 19.52
CA ALA A 248 -23.69 -23.68 20.47
C ALA A 248 -24.72 -23.07 21.45
N PRO A 249 -25.79 -23.82 21.80
CA PRO A 249 -26.74 -23.35 22.78
C PRO A 249 -26.01 -23.08 24.11
N PRO A 250 -26.40 -22.04 24.86
CA PRO A 250 -25.84 -21.81 26.18
C PRO A 250 -26.05 -23.09 27.00
N LEU A 251 -24.96 -23.65 27.53
CA LEU A 251 -25.04 -24.76 28.45
C LEU A 251 -26.04 -24.36 29.55
N ARG A 252 -27.11 -25.15 29.71
CA ARG A 252 -28.01 -25.00 30.86
C ARG A 252 -27.11 -25.06 32.08
N ARG A 253 -27.02 -23.94 32.81
CA ARG A 253 -26.54 -23.99 34.18
C ARG A 253 -27.60 -24.79 34.92
N ASP A 254 -27.31 -26.05 35.18
CA ASP A 254 -28.05 -26.77 36.22
C ASP A 254 -27.89 -25.94 37.48
N SER A 255 -29.00 -25.35 37.92
CA SER A 255 -29.11 -24.53 39.13
C SER A 255 -29.04 -25.41 40.37
N ASN A 256 -27.98 -26.20 40.48
CA ASN A 256 -27.64 -27.02 41.64
C ASN A 256 -26.15 -27.40 41.59
N LYS A 257 -25.30 -26.42 41.92
CA LYS A 257 -24.02 -26.57 42.64
C LYS A 257 -23.34 -25.21 42.66
N ASP A 258 -23.88 -24.32 43.49
CA ASP A 258 -23.05 -23.30 44.11
C ASP A 258 -22.10 -24.05 45.07
N ASN A 259 -20.84 -24.21 44.65
CA ASN A 259 -19.68 -23.98 45.51
C ASN A 259 -18.38 -24.18 44.72
N ASP A 260 -17.68 -23.06 44.61
CA ASP A 260 -16.23 -22.91 44.66
C ASP A 260 -15.34 -23.22 43.43
N HIS A 261 -14.40 -22.29 43.24
CA HIS A 261 -13.23 -22.24 42.36
C HIS A 261 -13.40 -21.76 40.91
N LYS A 262 -12.96 -20.51 40.71
CA LYS A 262 -12.51 -19.92 39.44
C LYS A 262 -11.53 -20.88 38.75
N ARG A 263 -11.98 -21.54 37.68
CA ARG A 263 -11.09 -22.24 36.74
C ARG A 263 -10.88 -21.35 35.52
N ASP A 264 -9.63 -20.93 35.33
CA ASP A 264 -9.15 -20.32 34.08
C ASP A 264 -9.39 -21.29 32.92
N PHE A 265 -10.28 -20.91 31.99
CA PHE A 265 -10.48 -21.65 30.75
C PHE A 265 -9.36 -21.33 29.77
N ARG A 266 -8.28 -22.11 29.79
CA ARG A 266 -7.40 -22.27 28.63
C ARG A 266 -7.91 -23.44 27.78
N PRO A 267 -8.12 -23.28 26.46
CA PRO A 267 -8.43 -24.41 25.60
C PRO A 267 -7.25 -25.40 25.57
N LYS A 268 -7.54 -26.70 25.67
CA LYS A 268 -6.56 -27.78 25.63
C LYS A 268 -5.82 -27.79 24.29
N ILE A 269 -4.49 -27.79 24.38
CA ILE A 269 -3.55 -27.98 23.27
C ILE A 269 -3.71 -29.41 22.75
N ILE A 270 -3.78 -29.58 21.44
CA ILE A 270 -3.71 -30.89 20.76
C ILE A 270 -2.25 -31.36 20.87
N PRO A 271 -1.95 -32.58 21.33
CA PRO A 271 -0.56 -33.00 21.49
C PRO A 271 0.10 -33.20 20.12
N GLU A 272 1.25 -32.57 19.90
CA GLU A 272 2.19 -32.93 18.85
C GLU A 272 3.09 -34.06 19.37
N ASP A 273 3.28 -35.07 18.53
CA ASP A 273 4.10 -36.25 18.79
C ASP A 273 5.57 -35.87 18.63
N ASN A 274 6.33 -35.86 19.72
CA ASN A 274 7.76 -35.53 19.74
C ASN A 274 8.55 -36.73 20.25
N SER A 275 9.08 -37.52 19.31
CA SER A 275 10.19 -38.44 19.57
C SER A 275 11.49 -37.81 19.07
N VAL A 276 12.25 -37.14 19.94
CA VAL A 276 13.67 -36.87 19.71
C VAL A 276 14.44 -37.02 21.02
N VAL A 277 15.54 -37.74 20.91
CA VAL A 277 16.46 -38.23 21.94
C VAL A 277 17.25 -37.08 22.57
N GLU A 278 17.36 -37.08 23.90
CA GLU A 278 18.23 -36.18 24.67
C GLU A 278 19.72 -36.57 24.50
N MET A 279 20.56 -35.57 24.24
CA MET A 279 22.01 -35.62 24.50
C MET A 279 22.40 -34.33 25.23
N GLU A 280 23.19 -34.53 26.28
CA GLU A 280 23.54 -33.56 27.33
C GLU A 280 24.47 -32.42 26.89
N ASP A 281 24.21 -31.29 27.55
CA ASP A 281 25.08 -30.22 28.03
C ASP A 281 25.72 -29.13 27.14
N ASP A 282 25.55 -27.92 27.69
CA ASP A 282 26.23 -26.65 27.51
C ASP A 282 25.96 -25.81 26.25
N ILE A 283 24.98 -24.89 26.40
CA ILE A 283 25.13 -23.42 26.30
C ILE A 283 23.73 -22.80 26.38
N VAL A 284 23.39 -22.20 27.52
CA VAL A 284 22.13 -21.48 27.73
C VAL A 284 22.19 -20.12 27.03
N PHE A 285 21.66 -20.04 25.80
CA PHE A 285 21.28 -18.77 25.17
C PHE A 285 19.76 -18.70 25.01
N ASP A 286 19.21 -17.61 25.54
CA ASP A 286 17.80 -17.21 25.61
C ASP A 286 17.11 -17.21 24.21
N HIS A 287 16.62 -18.37 23.78
CA HIS A 287 15.94 -18.55 22.50
C HIS A 287 14.45 -18.14 22.56
N GLN A 288 13.80 -18.32 23.72
CA GLN A 288 12.36 -18.09 23.88
C GLN A 288 11.99 -16.60 23.95
N ARG A 289 12.85 -15.74 24.54
CA ARG A 289 12.59 -14.30 24.60
C ARG A 289 12.76 -13.63 23.23
N ASN A 290 13.72 -14.12 22.45
CA ASN A 290 13.99 -13.67 21.08
C ASN A 290 12.87 -14.04 20.09
N GLU A 291 12.18 -15.17 20.26
CA GLU A 291 11.03 -15.52 19.43
C GLU A 291 9.82 -14.60 19.70
N LEU A 292 9.55 -14.30 20.97
CA LEU A 292 8.46 -13.39 21.37
C LEU A 292 8.70 -11.96 20.89
N GLU A 293 9.94 -11.48 20.98
CA GLU A 293 10.34 -10.17 20.46
C GLU A 293 10.34 -10.14 18.93
N ARG A 294 10.83 -11.20 18.25
CA ARG A 294 10.71 -11.34 16.78
C ARG A 294 9.25 -11.36 16.33
N MET A 295 8.37 -12.09 17.02
CA MET A 295 6.96 -12.12 16.71
C MET A 295 6.27 -10.77 16.94
N GLN A 296 6.67 -10.03 17.98
CA GLN A 296 6.21 -8.66 18.19
C GLN A 296 6.73 -7.70 17.11
N MET A 297 7.98 -7.86 16.66
CA MET A 297 8.56 -7.06 15.57
C MET A 297 7.87 -7.35 14.22
N MET A 298 7.59 -8.62 13.91
CA MET A 298 6.82 -9.04 12.73
C MET A 298 5.40 -8.47 12.75
N ARG A 299 4.78 -8.35 13.94
CA ARG A 299 3.46 -7.71 14.12
C ARG A 299 3.48 -6.22 13.79
N VAL A 300 4.55 -5.48 14.12
CA VAL A 300 4.68 -4.06 13.77
C VAL A 300 4.82 -3.87 12.26
N MET A 301 5.48 -4.81 11.57
CA MET A 301 5.64 -4.78 10.12
C MET A 301 4.32 -5.07 9.38
N LEU A 302 3.56 -6.09 9.82
CA LEU A 302 2.25 -6.40 9.25
C LEU A 302 1.21 -5.29 9.49
N PHE A 303 1.23 -4.63 10.66
CA PHE A 303 0.34 -3.51 10.98
C PHE A 303 0.56 -2.29 10.07
N LYS A 304 1.74 -2.17 9.44
CA LYS A 304 2.03 -1.14 8.42
C LYS A 304 1.71 -1.59 6.99
N MET A 305 1.73 -2.90 6.72
CA MET A 305 1.45 -3.43 5.37
C MET A 305 -0.05 -3.46 5.04
N VAL A 306 -0.91 -3.60 6.04
CA VAL A 306 -2.36 -3.52 5.90
C VAL A 306 -2.83 -2.26 6.62
N SER A 307 -2.70 -1.12 5.94
CA SER A 307 -3.47 0.12 6.16
C SER A 307 -3.74 0.52 7.62
N ASP A 308 -3.08 1.58 8.11
CA ASP A 308 -3.35 2.17 9.43
C ASP A 308 -4.87 2.28 9.70
N PRO A 309 -5.41 1.59 10.72
CA PRO A 309 -6.84 1.63 11.05
C PRO A 309 -7.32 3.03 11.41
N LYS A 310 -6.42 3.95 11.77
CA LYS A 310 -6.76 5.34 12.10
C LYS A 310 -7.26 6.14 10.89
N CYS A 311 -7.11 5.62 9.68
CA CYS A 311 -7.50 6.31 8.46
C CYS A 311 -8.90 5.94 7.91
N TYR A 312 -9.69 5.06 8.55
CA TYR A 312 -10.99 4.67 7.97
C TYR A 312 -12.19 4.60 8.93
N ASN A 313 -13.25 5.28 8.48
CA ASN A 313 -14.66 5.27 8.90
C ASN A 313 -14.98 5.64 10.37
N PRO A 314 -15.40 6.89 10.65
CA PRO A 314 -15.76 7.31 12.01
C PRO A 314 -16.96 6.55 12.62
N ARG A 315 -17.77 5.83 11.82
CA ARG A 315 -18.86 4.98 12.34
C ARG A 315 -18.37 3.68 12.96
N ILE A 316 -17.24 3.14 12.50
CA ILE A 316 -16.63 1.92 13.08
C ILE A 316 -16.01 2.27 14.44
N LEU A 317 -15.32 3.42 14.54
CA LEU A 317 -14.75 3.91 15.78
C LEU A 317 -15.80 4.13 16.88
N LYS A 318 -16.97 4.70 16.56
CA LYS A 318 -18.06 4.92 17.54
C LYS A 318 -18.59 3.61 18.17
N SER A 319 -18.60 2.51 17.41
CA SER A 319 -19.01 1.20 17.96
C SER A 319 -17.98 0.57 18.90
N LEU A 320 -16.70 0.93 18.74
CA LEU A 320 -15.59 0.44 19.57
C LEU A 320 -15.37 1.30 20.82
N THR A 321 -15.65 2.60 20.76
CA THR A 321 -15.47 3.53 21.89
C THR A 321 -16.67 3.61 22.83
N GLY A 322 -17.85 3.12 22.43
CA GLY A 322 -19.07 3.11 23.26
C GLY A 322 -18.99 2.24 24.53
N GLN A 323 -17.92 1.48 24.75
CA GLN A 323 -17.71 0.66 25.94
C GLN A 323 -16.53 1.08 26.84
N ILE A 324 -15.85 2.20 26.53
CA ILE A 324 -14.73 2.71 27.33
C ILE A 324 -15.10 4.08 27.94
N GLN A 325 -16.12 4.10 28.79
CA GLN A 325 -16.45 5.30 29.58
C GLN A 325 -16.31 5.13 31.10
N ASN A 326 -15.73 4.04 31.61
CA ASN A 326 -15.50 3.87 33.04
C ASN A 326 -14.12 3.24 33.36
N ILE A 327 -13.04 3.90 32.96
CA ILE A 327 -11.72 3.67 33.58
C ILE A 327 -11.12 5.04 33.91
N SER A 328 -11.18 5.40 35.19
CA SER A 328 -10.48 6.54 35.77
C SER A 328 -8.97 6.29 35.68
N LEU A 329 -8.30 6.98 34.77
CA LEU A 329 -6.83 6.96 34.67
C LEU A 329 -6.24 7.90 35.72
N LYS A 330 -5.85 7.34 36.86
CA LYS A 330 -4.88 7.98 37.76
C LYS A 330 -3.56 8.17 36.99
N LYS A 331 -3.15 9.42 36.78
CA LYS A 331 -1.83 9.78 36.25
C LYS A 331 -0.74 9.28 37.21
N GLN A 332 0.08 8.33 36.77
CA GLN A 332 1.38 8.06 37.37
C GLN A 332 2.48 8.66 36.47
N ASN A 333 3.25 9.57 37.05
CA ASN A 333 4.42 10.20 36.49
C ASN A 333 5.57 9.19 36.41
N TYR A 334 6.20 9.07 35.24
CA TYR A 334 7.57 8.58 35.11
C TYR A 334 8.27 9.44 34.06
N TYR A 335 9.21 10.27 34.52
CA TYR A 335 10.49 10.65 33.89
C TYR A 335 11.07 11.85 34.67
N PRO A 336 12.17 11.69 35.43
CA PRO A 336 12.90 12.82 36.01
C PRO A 336 14.04 13.27 35.09
N GLY A 337 14.20 14.59 34.95
CA GLY A 337 15.51 15.22 34.75
C GLY A 337 15.94 15.50 33.31
N LEU A 338 15.69 16.72 32.84
CA LEU A 338 16.74 17.58 32.28
C LEU A 338 16.32 19.06 32.37
N LYS A 339 17.28 19.85 32.83
CA LYS A 339 17.13 21.16 33.48
C LYS A 339 16.77 22.26 32.49
N SER A 340 15.88 23.14 32.93
CA SER A 340 15.64 24.49 32.41
C SER A 340 16.79 25.44 32.76
N SER A 341 17.16 26.33 31.83
CA SER A 341 17.45 27.76 32.12
C SER A 341 17.57 28.60 30.84
N PRO A 342 17.40 29.95 30.92
CA PRO A 342 16.67 30.75 29.93
C PRO A 342 17.51 31.83 29.23
N SER A 343 17.04 32.37 28.10
CA SER A 343 17.28 33.74 27.58
C SER A 343 16.63 33.87 26.19
N LEU A 344 15.64 34.74 26.02
CA LEU A 344 15.71 36.16 25.59
C LEU A 344 15.27 36.31 24.13
N GLN A 345 14.06 36.89 23.99
CA GLN A 345 13.71 37.96 23.05
C GLN A 345 14.71 38.24 21.92
N HIS A 346 14.43 37.74 20.72
CA HIS A 346 14.87 38.34 19.46
C HIS A 346 14.04 37.79 18.31
N ASN A 347 13.02 38.54 17.87
CA ASN A 347 12.50 38.45 16.49
C ASN A 347 11.53 39.61 16.15
N GLU A 348 11.97 40.85 16.37
CA GLU A 348 11.33 42.04 15.78
C GLU A 348 12.23 42.83 14.80
N HIS A 349 13.42 42.31 14.44
CA HIS A 349 14.36 43.07 13.60
C HIS A 349 14.41 42.75 12.11
N HIS A 350 13.57 41.85 11.57
CA HIS A 350 13.61 41.51 10.14
C HIS A 350 12.52 42.14 9.25
N ARG A 351 11.72 43.08 9.78
CA ARG A 351 10.68 43.79 9.01
C ARG A 351 10.97 45.25 8.64
N GLN A 352 12.18 45.76 8.90
CA GLN A 352 12.53 47.18 8.65
C GLN A 352 13.69 47.43 7.67
N GLN A 353 14.19 46.43 6.95
CA GLN A 353 15.30 46.62 5.98
C GLN A 353 14.92 46.48 4.50
N GLN A 354 13.64 46.58 4.14
CA GLN A 354 13.20 46.55 2.72
C GLN A 354 12.61 47.86 2.18
N HIS A 355 12.71 48.98 2.92
CA HIS A 355 12.16 50.27 2.47
C HIS A 355 13.18 51.40 2.22
N HIS A 356 14.48 51.12 2.22
CA HIS A 356 15.51 52.12 1.90
C HIS A 356 16.55 51.56 0.93
N HIS A 357 16.16 51.30 -0.32
CA HIS A 357 17.05 51.34 -1.50
C HIS A 357 16.25 51.36 -2.82
N GLN A 358 15.32 52.31 -2.93
CA GLN A 358 14.79 52.77 -4.21
C GLN A 358 14.71 54.29 -4.13
N GLN A 359 15.70 54.98 -4.69
CA GLN A 359 15.66 56.30 -5.34
C GLN A 359 17.05 56.95 -5.31
N GLN A 360 17.71 56.91 -6.48
CA GLN A 360 18.64 57.89 -7.07
C GLN A 360 19.24 57.19 -8.30
N GLU A 361 18.72 57.45 -9.51
CA GLU A 361 19.23 58.44 -10.49
C GLU A 361 20.68 58.17 -10.91
N GLN A 362 21.16 58.31 -12.15
CA GLN A 362 20.70 58.55 -13.53
C GLN A 362 21.96 58.22 -14.39
N ARG A 363 21.78 58.01 -15.70
CA ARG A 363 22.78 57.61 -16.74
C ARG A 363 23.93 58.63 -16.96
N PRO A 364 25.04 58.35 -17.72
CA PRO A 364 25.00 57.99 -19.15
C PRO A 364 26.10 57.04 -19.71
N GLU A 365 25.92 56.77 -21.01
CA GLU A 365 26.56 55.83 -21.94
C GLU A 365 28.05 56.04 -22.22
N GLN A 366 28.74 54.98 -22.65
CA GLN A 366 29.86 55.06 -23.62
C GLN A 366 30.01 53.75 -24.43
N GLN A 367 30.00 53.92 -25.77
CA GLN A 367 30.38 52.96 -26.80
C GLN A 367 31.90 52.80 -26.87
N VAL A 368 32.39 51.58 -27.13
CA VAL A 368 33.66 51.37 -27.86
C VAL A 368 33.54 50.10 -28.73
N ASP A 369 33.68 50.30 -30.04
CA ASP A 369 33.95 49.30 -31.07
C ASP A 369 35.41 48.82 -31.01
N HIS A 370 35.69 47.54 -31.31
CA HIS A 370 36.72 47.21 -32.32
C HIS A 370 36.70 45.74 -32.83
N LYS A 371 36.84 45.68 -34.15
CA LYS A 371 36.96 44.61 -35.15
C LYS A 371 38.05 43.52 -34.99
N SER A 372 37.72 42.35 -35.56
CA SER A 372 38.47 41.49 -36.52
C SER A 372 39.79 40.77 -36.18
N SER A 373 39.84 39.45 -36.47
CA SER A 373 40.79 38.72 -37.35
C SER A 373 40.72 37.21 -37.03
N ASP A 374 40.26 36.37 -37.96
CA ASP A 374 41.01 35.53 -38.92
C ASP A 374 41.64 34.24 -38.35
N GLY A 375 41.41 33.13 -39.05
CA GLY A 375 42.48 32.16 -39.31
C GLY A 375 42.31 30.71 -38.84
N ALA A 376 42.03 29.84 -39.82
CA ALA A 376 42.64 28.51 -40.04
C ALA A 376 42.16 27.26 -39.26
N ASP A 377 41.42 26.41 -40.00
CA ASP A 377 41.53 24.94 -40.01
C ASP A 377 42.78 24.55 -40.84
N PRO A 378 43.53 23.48 -40.53
CA PRO A 378 43.23 22.20 -41.20
C PRO A 378 43.59 20.95 -40.36
N MET A 379 42.85 19.84 -40.52
CA MET A 379 43.30 18.69 -41.34
C MET A 379 42.47 17.42 -41.10
N ARG A 380 42.15 16.82 -42.23
CA ARG A 380 41.32 15.64 -42.48
C ARG A 380 42.24 14.44 -42.71
N VAL A 381 42.00 13.29 -42.08
CA VAL A 381 42.50 11.99 -42.58
C VAL A 381 41.34 11.00 -42.67
N ARG A 382 41.27 10.34 -43.83
CA ARG A 382 40.18 9.50 -44.35
C ARG A 382 40.19 8.07 -43.79
N LYS A 383 39.00 7.46 -43.88
CA LYS A 383 38.60 6.04 -43.68
C LYS A 383 39.33 5.04 -44.61
N PRO A 384 39.10 3.71 -44.44
CA PRO A 384 37.99 3.02 -45.15
C PRO A 384 37.16 2.12 -44.19
N LEU A 385 35.81 2.16 -44.18
CA LEU A 385 34.82 1.50 -45.06
C LEU A 385 34.83 -0.04 -45.00
N GLY A 386 33.78 -0.58 -44.35
CA GLY A 386 33.26 -1.94 -44.47
C GLY A 386 31.78 -1.91 -44.08
N GLU A 387 30.91 -2.28 -45.02
CA GLU A 387 29.45 -2.05 -45.03
C GLU A 387 28.65 -3.03 -44.18
N ALA A 388 27.52 -2.58 -43.62
CA ALA A 388 26.28 -3.36 -43.53
C ALA A 388 25.08 -2.43 -43.28
N ASN A 389 24.31 -2.17 -44.34
CA ASN A 389 23.02 -1.48 -44.31
C ASN A 389 21.93 -2.36 -43.65
N LYS A 390 21.18 -1.80 -42.68
CA LYS A 390 19.74 -2.03 -42.46
C LYS A 390 19.15 -0.86 -41.65
N PRO A 391 17.91 -0.41 -41.92
CA PRO A 391 17.40 0.86 -41.42
C PRO A 391 17.04 0.80 -39.93
N LEU A 392 17.55 1.77 -39.18
CA LEU A 392 17.14 2.05 -37.81
C LEU A 392 15.69 2.55 -37.81
N LEU A 393 14.78 1.70 -37.36
CA LEU A 393 13.44 2.11 -36.93
C LEU A 393 13.60 3.16 -35.82
N THR A 394 13.17 4.38 -36.11
CA THR A 394 12.98 5.44 -35.12
C THR A 394 11.85 5.05 -34.18
N PRO A 395 12.05 5.03 -32.85
CA PRO A 395 10.92 4.98 -31.93
C PRO A 395 10.39 6.40 -31.75
N SER A 396 9.16 6.65 -32.21
CA SER A 396 8.38 7.81 -31.79
C SER A 396 8.21 7.76 -30.26
N ARG A 397 8.79 8.73 -29.54
CA ARG A 397 8.62 8.88 -28.09
C ARG A 397 7.16 9.23 -27.77
N SER A 398 6.33 8.22 -27.48
CA SER A 398 5.16 8.38 -26.62
C SER A 398 5.61 8.10 -25.18
N SER A 399 5.91 9.14 -24.42
CA SER A 399 6.64 9.09 -23.14
C SER A 399 5.77 8.61 -21.97
N GLN A 400 5.48 7.32 -21.88
CA GLN A 400 5.04 6.75 -20.60
C GLN A 400 6.26 6.68 -19.66
N GLN A 401 6.17 7.28 -18.48
CA GLN A 401 7.28 7.36 -17.52
C GLN A 401 6.89 6.77 -16.17
N LEU A 402 7.79 5.95 -15.61
CA LEU A 402 7.63 5.26 -14.33
C LEU A 402 8.23 6.08 -13.19
N VAL A 403 7.43 6.32 -12.15
CA VAL A 403 7.83 6.91 -10.86
C VAL A 403 7.87 5.80 -9.80
N VAL A 404 9.02 5.64 -9.15
CA VAL A 404 9.29 4.61 -8.09
C VAL A 404 9.62 5.23 -6.75
#